data_AF-A0A9D6FGJ2-F1
#
_entry.id   AF-A0A9D6FGJ2-F1
#
_cell.length_a   1.000
_cell.length_b   1.000
_cell.length_c   1.000
_cell.angle_alpha   90.00
_cell.angle_beta   90.00
_cell.angle_gamma   90.00
#
_symmetry.space_group_name_H-M   'P 1'
#
loop_
_entity.id
_entity.type
_entity.pdbx_description
1 polymer ?
#
loop_
_entity_poly.entity_id
_entity_poly.type
_entity_poly.pdbx_seq_one_letter_code
_entity_poly.pdbx_strand_id
1 'polypeptide(L)'
;MIVILALIFCLRPGIHATAGQPDALAVIDEFDRMAAIPLWPGFDPRGIPLAIYDGQKTLLLRHPHPPVGFVAVPDRRDLTALPGRHPAILANSSAEIGGVQTATLLLSLSASRTPREIAAVAIHETFHVFQKRRHDQWDANEADLFTYPATDAELLTLRRLESECLRGALSAVSRRGAACWSVRALAYRAERFRRMPAESSAYERGTEIKEGLAQYVQFKALGSPSREIFGEGDLEDVRLRGYAAGEALGCILDRLDPDWHATLERAPAESLDHLVALAVHSESGEPCQVDAATEARIRDRARGDVEASIHGRIEARNRFLSEPGWRIEVRTAPGDRLWPKGFDPMNVTVTGKGEVLHTRFLNVGNSHAEIEILDHASLTAAAGEHPLFDGIASITICGLPTEPVISETTDAIAIDTAGVTLRAQGARWEKNGQVVTIRIGAAKPESR
;
A
#
# COMPACT_ATOMS: atom_id res chain seq x y z
N MET A 1 11.56 12.81 7.01
CA MET A 1 10.38 13.55 6.49
C MET A 1 9.24 12.54 6.49
N ILE A 2 8.29 12.65 7.43
CA ILE A 2 7.21 11.68 7.60
C ILE A 2 6.14 12.01 6.56
N VAL A 3 6.10 11.27 5.46
CA VAL A 3 4.95 11.29 4.54
C VAL A 3 3.86 10.45 5.21
N ILE A 4 2.79 11.11 5.67
CA ILE A 4 1.62 10.41 6.20
C ILE A 4 0.86 9.82 5.00
N LEU A 5 1.18 8.57 4.69
CA LEU A 5 0.48 7.75 3.69
C LEU A 5 -0.79 7.17 4.30
N ALA A 6 -1.93 7.84 4.07
CA ALA A 6 -3.24 7.25 4.29
C ALA A 6 -3.63 6.45 3.03
N LEU A 7 -3.49 5.13 3.08
CA LEU A 7 -3.89 4.22 2.01
C LEU A 7 -5.41 4.04 1.99
N ILE A 8 -6.03 4.43 0.89
CA ILE A 8 -7.46 4.27 0.62
C ILE A 8 -7.65 2.95 -0.14
N PHE A 9 -8.35 1.99 0.46
CA PHE A 9 -8.91 0.85 -0.27
C PHE A 9 -10.08 1.34 -1.13
N CYS A 10 -9.85 1.53 -2.43
CA CYS A 10 -10.91 1.75 -3.42
C CYS A 10 -10.92 0.61 -4.44
N LEU A 11 -11.82 -0.35 -4.25
CA LEU A 11 -12.28 -1.21 -5.34
C LEU A 11 -13.10 -0.35 -6.31
N ARG A 12 -12.96 -0.58 -7.62
CA ARG A 12 -13.63 0.15 -8.72
C ARG A 12 -15.13 0.41 -8.43
N PRO A 13 -15.66 1.60 -8.73
CA PRO A 13 -17.08 1.88 -8.56
C PRO A 13 -17.89 1.21 -9.68
N GLY A 14 -18.41 0.01 -9.40
CA GLY A 14 -19.57 -0.52 -10.08
C GLY A 14 -20.84 0.02 -9.42
N ILE A 15 -21.49 1.00 -10.02
CA ILE A 15 -22.86 1.38 -9.63
C ILE A 15 -23.79 0.24 -10.08
N HIS A 16 -24.35 -0.51 -9.13
CA HIS A 16 -25.79 -0.83 -9.06
C HIS A 16 -26.15 -1.68 -7.81
N ALA A 17 -27.26 -1.25 -7.18
CA ALA A 17 -28.21 -1.98 -6.32
C ALA A 17 -27.84 -2.35 -4.86
N THR A 18 -28.45 -1.58 -3.95
CA THR A 18 -29.05 -1.95 -2.64
C THR A 18 -28.91 -3.40 -2.14
N ALA A 19 -27.73 -3.73 -1.60
CA ALA A 19 -27.65 -4.65 -0.46
C ALA A 19 -27.76 -3.78 0.81
N GLY A 20 -28.53 -4.22 1.81
CA GLY A 20 -28.60 -3.50 3.09
C GLY A 20 -27.19 -3.37 3.69
N GLN A 21 -26.84 -2.18 4.18
CA GLN A 21 -25.55 -2.00 4.85
C GLN A 21 -25.42 -2.99 6.02
N PRO A 22 -24.23 -3.58 6.23
CA PRO A 22 -24.01 -4.50 7.33
C PRO A 22 -24.38 -3.83 8.67
N ASP A 23 -25.08 -4.56 9.55
CA ASP A 23 -25.45 -4.03 10.86
C ASP A 23 -24.19 -3.86 11.73
N ALA A 24 -23.88 -2.60 12.05
CA ALA A 24 -22.70 -2.25 12.85
C ALA A 24 -22.75 -2.86 14.26
N LEU A 25 -23.92 -3.06 14.86
CA LEU A 25 -24.02 -3.71 16.18
C LEU A 25 -23.68 -5.20 16.08
N ALA A 26 -24.17 -5.89 15.05
CA ALA A 26 -23.81 -7.28 14.79
C ALA A 26 -22.30 -7.45 14.54
N VAL A 27 -21.66 -6.49 13.87
CA VAL A 27 -20.20 -6.45 13.69
C VAL A 27 -19.48 -6.33 15.03
N ILE A 28 -19.93 -5.44 15.92
CA ILE A 28 -19.34 -5.27 17.26
C ILE A 28 -19.48 -6.55 18.09
N ASP A 29 -20.63 -7.22 18.03
CA ASP A 29 -20.87 -8.45 18.80
C ASP A 29 -20.03 -9.64 18.28
N GLU A 30 -19.74 -9.71 16.98
CA GLU A 30 -18.76 -10.66 16.42
C GLU A 30 -17.32 -10.27 16.80
N PHE A 31 -16.99 -8.99 16.80
CA PHE A 31 -15.67 -8.49 17.22
C PHE A 31 -15.37 -8.88 18.67
N ASP A 32 -16.34 -8.70 19.58
CA ASP A 32 -16.19 -9.09 20.98
C ASP A 32 -16.03 -10.60 21.18
N ARG A 33 -16.70 -11.41 20.35
CA ARG A 33 -16.51 -12.86 20.35
C ARG A 33 -15.10 -13.25 19.90
N MET A 34 -14.61 -12.64 18.81
CA MET A 34 -13.26 -12.88 18.30
C MET A 34 -12.16 -12.40 19.25
N ALA A 35 -12.38 -11.26 19.91
CA ALA A 35 -11.41 -10.68 20.82
C ALA A 35 -11.21 -11.49 22.12
N ALA A 36 -12.02 -12.52 22.36
CA ALA A 36 -11.80 -13.47 23.44
C ALA A 36 -10.77 -14.56 23.09
N ILE A 37 -10.39 -14.70 21.81
CA ILE A 37 -9.39 -15.67 21.34
C ILE A 37 -7.98 -15.15 21.69
N PRO A 38 -7.06 -16.00 22.17
CA PRO A 38 -5.66 -15.62 22.33
C PRO A 38 -4.97 -15.50 20.97
N LEU A 39 -5.07 -14.32 20.36
CA LEU A 39 -4.60 -14.07 18.99
C LEU A 39 -3.08 -13.86 18.91
N TRP A 40 -2.54 -13.04 19.81
CA TRP A 40 -1.11 -12.67 19.85
C TRP A 40 -0.68 -12.32 21.30
N PRO A 41 0.57 -12.60 21.72
CA PRO A 41 1.04 -12.24 23.06
C PRO A 41 0.91 -10.75 23.38
N GLY A 42 0.17 -10.41 24.44
CA GLY A 42 -0.02 -9.02 24.88
C GLY A 42 -1.00 -8.21 24.04
N PHE A 43 -1.65 -8.81 23.04
CA PHE A 43 -2.68 -8.16 22.23
C PHE A 43 -4.07 -8.42 22.82
N ASP A 44 -4.67 -7.39 23.42
CA ASP A 44 -6.09 -7.36 23.79
C ASP A 44 -6.84 -6.39 22.86
N PRO A 45 -7.59 -6.89 21.86
CA PRO A 45 -8.33 -6.03 20.94
C PRO A 45 -9.33 -5.12 21.66
N ARG A 46 -9.87 -5.54 22.81
CA ARG A 46 -10.90 -4.77 23.54
C ARG A 46 -10.32 -3.58 24.29
N GLY A 47 -9.00 -3.57 24.52
CA GLY A 47 -8.26 -2.43 25.05
C GLY A 47 -7.94 -1.34 24.01
N ILE A 48 -8.34 -1.54 22.76
CA ILE A 48 -8.09 -0.61 21.65
C ILE A 48 -9.44 -0.02 21.19
N PRO A 49 -9.59 1.32 21.18
CA PRO A 49 -10.79 1.95 20.66
C PRO A 49 -11.02 1.64 19.18
N LEU A 50 -12.29 1.48 18.79
CA LEU A 50 -12.70 1.20 17.42
C LEU A 50 -13.76 2.21 16.98
N ALA A 51 -13.52 2.87 15.85
CA ALA A 51 -14.46 3.77 15.21
C ALA A 51 -15.02 3.14 13.92
N ILE A 52 -16.33 2.97 13.85
CA ILE A 52 -17.03 2.36 12.73
C ILE A 52 -17.94 3.40 12.10
N TYR A 53 -17.74 3.72 10.82
CA TYR A 53 -18.73 4.46 10.04
C TYR A 53 -19.67 3.48 9.34
N ASP A 54 -20.95 3.53 9.71
CA ASP A 54 -21.98 2.60 9.20
C ASP A 54 -22.61 3.07 7.88
N GLY A 55 -22.28 4.27 7.42
CA GLY A 55 -22.90 4.91 6.25
C GLY A 55 -23.83 6.07 6.59
N GLN A 56 -24.22 6.21 7.85
CA GLN A 56 -25.07 7.29 8.35
C GLN A 56 -24.44 8.02 9.54
N LYS A 57 -23.74 7.30 10.40
CA LYS A 57 -23.13 7.81 11.64
C LYS A 57 -21.81 7.08 11.93
N THR A 58 -20.97 7.73 12.71
CA THR A 58 -19.78 7.11 13.29
C THR A 58 -20.11 6.61 14.67
N LEU A 59 -19.98 5.30 14.88
CA LEU A 59 -19.97 4.65 16.17
C LEU A 59 -18.55 4.60 16.70
N LEU A 60 -18.37 4.92 17.98
CA LEU A 60 -17.09 4.93 18.64
C LEU A 60 -17.16 4.04 19.88
N LEU A 61 -16.55 2.86 19.76
CA LEU A 61 -16.55 1.77 20.72
C LEU A 61 -15.32 1.89 21.66
N ARG A 62 -15.57 1.86 22.97
CA ARG A 62 -14.56 1.81 24.06
C ARG A 62 -13.50 2.90 24.01
N HIS A 63 -13.85 4.05 23.46
CA HIS A 63 -12.94 5.19 23.44
C HIS A 63 -12.91 5.88 24.81
N PRO A 64 -11.73 6.10 25.42
CA PRO A 64 -11.64 6.60 26.80
C PRO A 64 -12.06 8.06 26.94
N HIS A 65 -11.90 8.86 25.88
CA HIS A 65 -12.24 10.28 25.86
C HIS A 65 -12.97 10.64 24.55
N PRO A 66 -14.24 10.22 24.35
CA PRO A 66 -14.98 10.52 23.13
C PRO A 66 -15.02 12.04 22.89
N PRO A 67 -14.66 12.54 21.69
CA PRO A 67 -14.71 13.97 21.39
C PRO A 67 -16.10 14.57 21.53
N VAL A 68 -16.16 15.90 21.60
CA VAL A 68 -17.42 16.65 21.58
C VAL A 68 -18.26 16.25 20.35
N GLY A 69 -19.55 16.04 20.55
CA GLY A 69 -20.50 15.64 19.51
C GLY A 69 -20.82 14.15 19.49
N PHE A 70 -19.99 13.30 20.12
CA PHE A 70 -20.34 11.91 20.37
C PHE A 70 -21.31 11.80 21.54
N VAL A 71 -22.44 11.14 21.31
CA VAL A 71 -23.51 10.94 22.30
C VAL A 71 -23.62 9.45 22.64
N ALA A 72 -23.86 9.12 23.91
CA ALA A 72 -24.04 7.72 24.33
C ALA A 72 -25.17 7.03 23.55
N VAL A 73 -24.92 5.78 23.14
CA VAL A 73 -25.95 4.93 22.54
C VAL A 73 -26.78 4.29 23.66
N PRO A 74 -28.13 4.38 23.64
CA PRO A 74 -28.97 3.73 24.64
C PRO A 74 -28.61 2.24 24.81
N ASP A 75 -28.59 1.77 26.05
CA ASP A 75 -28.30 0.38 26.43
C ASP A 75 -26.90 -0.17 26.05
N ARG A 76 -25.98 0.68 25.54
CA ARG A 76 -24.59 0.32 25.22
C ARG A 76 -23.62 1.33 25.82
N ARG A 77 -23.24 1.12 27.09
CA ARG A 77 -22.35 2.05 27.85
C ARG A 77 -20.96 2.21 27.26
N ASP A 78 -20.51 1.24 26.48
CA ASP A 78 -19.22 1.23 25.81
C ASP A 78 -19.27 1.85 24.41
N LEU A 79 -20.41 2.40 23.99
CA LEU A 79 -20.63 2.90 22.64
C LEU A 79 -21.15 4.34 22.64
N THR A 80 -20.53 5.18 21.83
CA THR A 80 -21.01 6.53 21.52
C THR A 80 -21.20 6.69 20.02
N ALA A 81 -22.02 7.66 19.61
CA ALA A 81 -22.36 7.89 18.21
C ALA A 81 -22.28 9.38 17.84
N LEU A 82 -21.78 9.66 16.65
CA LEU A 82 -21.75 10.97 16.01
C LEU A 82 -22.52 10.88 14.68
N PRO A 83 -23.49 11.76 14.39
CA PRO A 83 -24.13 11.82 13.07
C PRO A 83 -23.10 12.12 11.96
N GLY A 84 -23.22 11.40 10.84
CA GLY A 84 -22.28 11.50 9.72
C GLY A 84 -20.94 10.80 9.97
N ARG A 85 -20.02 10.94 9.01
CA ARG A 85 -18.67 10.38 9.10
C ARG A 85 -17.75 11.33 9.84
N HIS A 86 -17.11 10.87 10.91
CA HIS A 86 -16.04 11.63 11.55
C HIS A 86 -14.90 11.90 10.55
N PRO A 87 -14.40 13.15 10.42
CA PRO A 87 -13.43 13.52 9.38
C PRO A 87 -12.14 12.69 9.35
N ALA A 88 -11.71 12.18 10.51
CA ALA A 88 -10.51 11.35 10.61
C ALA A 88 -10.67 9.92 10.03
N ILE A 89 -11.90 9.47 9.74
CA ILE A 89 -12.17 8.14 9.22
C ILE A 89 -12.16 8.18 7.69
N LEU A 90 -10.98 7.98 7.10
CA LEU A 90 -10.77 8.02 5.65
C LEU A 90 -10.70 6.64 5.00
N ALA A 91 -10.30 5.62 5.76
CA ALA A 91 -10.12 4.24 5.31
C ALA A 91 -10.30 3.25 6.47
N ASN A 92 -10.32 1.95 6.14
CA ASN A 92 -10.02 0.90 7.12
C ASN A 92 -8.52 1.01 7.43
N SER A 93 -8.19 1.43 8.65
CA SER A 93 -6.83 1.74 9.09
C SER A 93 -6.86 2.10 10.59
N SER A 94 -6.08 3.12 10.98
CA SER A 94 -6.20 3.78 12.26
C SER A 94 -6.03 5.29 12.13
N ALA A 95 -6.64 6.04 13.05
CA ALA A 95 -6.56 7.49 13.10
C ALA A 95 -6.46 7.98 14.55
N GLU A 96 -5.90 9.18 14.75
CA GLU A 96 -6.01 9.85 16.04
C GLU A 96 -7.39 10.51 16.16
N ILE A 97 -8.17 10.09 17.14
CA ILE A 97 -9.48 10.66 17.47
C ILE A 97 -9.41 11.09 18.92
N GLY A 98 -9.64 12.38 19.21
CA GLY A 98 -9.57 12.90 20.58
C GLY A 98 -8.23 12.64 21.29
N GLY A 99 -7.11 12.67 20.57
CA GLY A 99 -5.77 12.39 21.12
C GLY A 99 -5.45 10.92 21.37
N VAL A 100 -6.30 9.99 20.89
CA VAL A 100 -6.11 8.54 21.08
C VAL A 100 -6.07 7.84 19.72
N GLN A 101 -5.00 7.05 19.50
CA GLN A 101 -4.90 6.18 18.34
C GLN A 101 -6.03 5.14 18.39
N THR A 102 -6.91 5.20 17.41
CA THR A 102 -8.17 4.47 17.31
C THR A 102 -8.20 3.70 15.99
N ALA A 103 -8.57 2.43 16.01
CA ALA A 103 -8.77 1.65 14.80
C ALA A 103 -10.02 2.17 14.06
N THR A 104 -9.99 2.20 12.73
CA THR A 104 -11.08 2.78 11.92
C THR A 104 -11.62 1.76 10.93
N LEU A 105 -12.94 1.78 10.74
CA LEU A 105 -13.64 0.87 9.84
C LEU A 105 -14.74 1.61 9.07
N LEU A 106 -14.81 1.40 7.75
CA LEU A 106 -15.84 1.89 6.84
C LEU A 106 -16.69 0.70 6.37
N LEU A 107 -17.92 0.57 6.85
CA LEU A 107 -18.80 -0.55 6.45
C LEU A 107 -19.16 -0.52 4.96
N SER A 108 -19.17 0.67 4.36
CA SER A 108 -19.40 0.85 2.92
C SER A 108 -18.35 0.12 2.06
N LEU A 109 -17.13 -0.06 2.55
CA LEU A 109 -16.08 -0.81 1.85
C LEU A 109 -16.23 -2.33 1.96
N SER A 110 -17.25 -2.81 2.69
CA SER A 110 -17.46 -4.23 2.98
C SER A 110 -18.92 -4.66 2.78
N ALA A 111 -19.66 -3.99 1.90
CA ALA A 111 -21.09 -4.23 1.68
C ALA A 111 -21.46 -5.67 1.29
N SER A 112 -20.53 -6.45 0.75
CA SER A 112 -20.72 -7.86 0.38
C SER A 112 -20.27 -8.86 1.45
N ARG A 113 -19.71 -8.40 2.58
CA ARG A 113 -19.17 -9.25 3.64
C ARG A 113 -20.17 -9.44 4.78
N THR A 114 -20.10 -10.59 5.43
CA THR A 114 -20.86 -10.90 6.66
C THR A 114 -20.36 -10.07 7.85
N PRO A 115 -21.18 -9.84 8.89
CA PRO A 115 -20.72 -9.17 10.11
C PRO A 115 -19.48 -9.81 10.73
N ARG A 116 -19.38 -11.15 10.64
CA ARG A 116 -18.22 -11.92 11.11
C ARG A 116 -16.95 -11.60 10.33
N GLU A 117 -17.01 -11.55 9.00
CA GLU A 117 -15.85 -11.20 8.17
C GLU A 117 -15.41 -9.74 8.38
N ILE A 118 -16.38 -8.85 8.59
CA ILE A 118 -16.10 -7.44 8.90
C ILE A 118 -15.47 -7.29 10.28
N ALA A 119 -15.96 -8.03 11.28
CA ALA A 119 -15.36 -8.06 12.62
C ALA A 119 -13.91 -8.55 12.59
N ALA A 120 -13.59 -9.52 11.72
CA ALA A 120 -12.21 -9.95 11.53
C ALA A 120 -11.33 -8.85 10.93
N VAL A 121 -11.87 -8.00 10.05
CA VAL A 121 -11.17 -6.79 9.61
C VAL A 121 -10.98 -5.81 10.78
N ALA A 122 -11.96 -5.65 11.67
CA ALA A 122 -11.74 -4.83 12.87
C ALA A 122 -10.64 -5.40 13.78
N ILE A 123 -10.50 -6.73 13.87
CA ILE A 123 -9.37 -7.38 14.55
C ILE A 123 -8.04 -7.03 13.85
N HIS A 124 -8.00 -7.05 12.51
CA HIS A 124 -6.85 -6.61 11.72
C HIS A 124 -6.44 -5.16 12.06
N GLU A 125 -7.39 -4.23 12.00
CA GLU A 125 -7.10 -2.80 12.22
C GLU A 125 -6.70 -2.49 13.67
N THR A 126 -7.29 -3.18 14.64
CA THR A 126 -6.86 -3.07 16.05
C THR A 126 -5.47 -3.66 16.24
N PHE A 127 -5.08 -4.69 15.48
CA PHE A 127 -3.71 -5.22 15.53
C PHE A 127 -2.68 -4.21 15.01
N HIS A 128 -2.97 -3.43 13.97
CA HIS A 128 -2.08 -2.34 13.56
C HIS A 128 -1.87 -1.29 14.65
N VAL A 129 -2.91 -0.95 15.42
CA VAL A 129 -2.76 -0.05 16.57
C VAL A 129 -1.87 -0.67 17.65
N PHE A 130 -1.97 -1.97 17.89
CA PHE A 130 -1.08 -2.70 18.79
C PHE A 130 0.37 -2.69 18.28
N GLN A 131 0.61 -3.04 17.01
CA GLN A 131 1.94 -3.01 16.37
C GLN A 131 2.58 -1.63 16.53
N LYS A 132 1.87 -0.55 16.17
CA LYS A 132 2.39 0.82 16.28
C LYS A 132 2.80 1.22 17.70
N ARG A 133 2.08 0.72 18.72
CA ARG A 133 2.39 1.03 20.13
C ARG A 133 3.57 0.23 20.68
N ARG A 134 3.82 -0.96 20.14
CA ARG A 134 4.75 -1.94 20.73
C ARG A 134 6.00 -2.20 19.89
N HIS A 135 5.87 -2.07 18.58
CA HIS A 135 6.83 -2.42 17.53
C HIS A 135 6.82 -1.33 16.45
N ASP A 136 7.23 -0.11 16.79
CA ASP A 136 7.26 1.04 15.86
C ASP A 136 8.15 0.81 14.63
N GLN A 137 9.13 -0.08 14.74
CA GLN A 137 10.00 -0.53 13.65
C GLN A 137 9.36 -1.52 12.66
N TRP A 138 8.17 -2.06 12.95
CA TRP A 138 7.45 -2.95 12.03
C TRP A 138 6.78 -2.15 10.94
N ASP A 139 7.59 -1.76 9.94
CA ASP A 139 7.13 -0.93 8.83
C ASP A 139 7.73 -1.37 7.50
N ALA A 140 7.13 -0.88 6.41
CA ALA A 140 7.62 -1.04 5.06
C ALA A 140 7.66 0.33 4.38
N ASN A 141 8.77 0.65 3.71
CA ASN A 141 8.92 1.91 3.00
C ASN A 141 8.22 1.82 1.63
N GLU A 142 7.00 2.32 1.52
CA GLU A 142 6.22 2.34 0.26
C GLU A 142 6.97 3.03 -0.90
N ALA A 143 7.95 3.89 -0.62
CA ALA A 143 8.81 4.48 -1.66
C ALA A 143 9.62 3.41 -2.44
N ASP A 144 9.96 2.29 -1.80
CA ASP A 144 10.77 1.24 -2.41
C ASP A 144 10.02 0.51 -3.55
N LEU A 145 8.68 0.65 -3.62
CA LEU A 145 7.89 0.12 -4.73
C LEU A 145 8.21 0.82 -6.07
N PHE A 146 8.65 2.07 -6.05
CA PHE A 146 8.98 2.81 -7.27
C PHE A 146 10.23 2.27 -7.98
N THR A 147 11.11 1.63 -7.23
CA THR A 147 12.35 1.00 -7.73
C THR A 147 12.30 -0.53 -7.67
N TYR A 148 11.18 -1.10 -7.18
CA TYR A 148 11.00 -2.54 -7.08
C TYR A 148 11.07 -3.18 -8.49
N PRO A 149 11.87 -4.26 -8.67
CA PRO A 149 12.10 -4.87 -9.98
C PRO A 149 10.94 -5.78 -10.42
N ALA A 150 9.72 -5.24 -10.48
CA ALA A 150 8.50 -5.98 -10.77
C ALA A 150 8.52 -6.63 -12.17
N THR A 151 9.19 -5.98 -13.13
CA THR A 151 9.29 -6.44 -14.52
C THR A 151 10.54 -7.29 -14.80
N ASP A 152 11.19 -7.86 -13.77
CA ASP A 152 12.25 -8.85 -13.96
C ASP A 152 11.63 -10.26 -13.98
N ALA A 153 11.69 -10.91 -15.15
CA ALA A 153 11.06 -12.21 -15.37
C ALA A 153 11.70 -13.35 -14.55
N GLU A 154 12.99 -13.29 -14.26
CA GLU A 154 13.67 -14.31 -13.46
C GLU A 154 13.33 -14.14 -11.98
N LEU A 155 13.30 -12.89 -11.47
CA LEU A 155 12.83 -12.62 -10.12
C LEU A 155 11.35 -13.01 -9.94
N LEU A 156 10.49 -12.71 -10.93
CA LEU A 156 9.09 -13.12 -10.90
C LEU A 156 8.93 -14.65 -10.93
N THR A 157 9.75 -15.35 -11.71
CA THR A 157 9.78 -16.82 -11.75
C THR A 157 10.10 -17.39 -10.36
N LEU A 158 11.20 -16.93 -9.75
CA LEU A 158 11.59 -17.36 -8.40
C LEU A 158 10.52 -17.05 -7.36
N ARG A 159 9.89 -15.87 -7.45
CA ARG A 159 8.81 -15.44 -6.55
C ARG A 159 7.59 -16.36 -6.63
N ARG A 160 7.24 -16.83 -7.84
CA ARG A 160 6.13 -17.75 -8.08
C ARG A 160 6.45 -19.18 -7.64
N LEU A 161 7.69 -19.63 -7.83
CA LEU A 161 8.17 -20.91 -7.30
C LEU A 161 8.17 -20.92 -5.77
N GLU A 162 8.59 -19.82 -5.15
CA GLU A 162 8.49 -19.61 -3.70
C GLU A 162 7.02 -19.71 -3.24
N SER A 163 6.09 -19.01 -3.90
CA SER A 163 4.66 -19.10 -3.58
C SER A 163 4.09 -20.51 -3.75
N GLU A 164 4.50 -21.26 -4.78
CA GLU A 164 4.10 -22.66 -4.96
C GLU A 164 4.58 -23.53 -3.79
N CYS A 165 5.81 -23.32 -3.33
CA CYS A 165 6.35 -24.06 -2.19
C CYS A 165 5.67 -23.67 -0.87
N LEU A 166 5.32 -22.39 -0.68
CA LEU A 166 4.53 -21.97 0.49
C LEU A 166 3.12 -22.60 0.48
N ARG A 167 2.46 -22.72 -0.68
CA ARG A 167 1.20 -23.50 -0.81
C ARG A 167 1.41 -24.96 -0.42
N GLY A 168 2.51 -25.57 -0.87
CA GLY A 168 2.89 -26.94 -0.51
C GLY A 168 3.08 -27.11 1.00
N ALA A 169 3.76 -26.15 1.65
CA ALA A 169 4.00 -26.17 3.09
C ALA A 169 2.69 -26.04 3.89
N LEU A 170 1.79 -25.15 3.48
CA LEU A 170 0.49 -24.97 4.11
C LEU A 170 -0.39 -26.22 3.97
N SER A 171 -0.42 -26.80 2.77
CA SER A 171 -1.22 -28.00 2.43
C SER A 171 -0.64 -29.31 2.97
N ALA A 172 0.59 -29.30 3.46
CA ALA A 172 1.23 -30.49 4.00
C ALA A 172 0.46 -31.03 5.22
N VAL A 173 0.22 -32.34 5.22
CA VAL A 173 -0.51 -33.04 6.30
C VAL A 173 0.36 -33.20 7.55
N SER A 174 1.68 -33.22 7.41
CA SER A 174 2.62 -33.47 8.50
C SER A 174 3.59 -32.30 8.70
N ARG A 175 4.10 -32.16 9.93
CA ARG A 175 5.18 -31.22 10.29
C ARG A 175 6.39 -31.39 9.37
N ARG A 176 6.84 -32.63 9.15
CA ARG A 176 7.95 -32.94 8.22
C ARG A 176 7.66 -32.49 6.79
N GLY A 177 6.44 -32.70 6.30
CA GLY A 177 6.03 -32.24 4.96
C GLY A 177 6.03 -30.72 4.86
N ALA A 178 5.55 -30.02 5.90
CA ALA A 178 5.60 -28.57 5.95
C ALA A 178 7.04 -28.06 5.93
N ALA A 179 7.91 -28.62 6.77
CA ALA A 179 9.34 -28.28 6.81
C ALA A 179 10.03 -28.52 5.45
N CYS A 180 9.78 -29.68 4.81
CA CYS A 180 10.33 -30.04 3.51
C CYS A 180 10.03 -29.02 2.41
N TRP A 181 8.78 -28.52 2.35
CA TRP A 181 8.37 -27.46 1.43
C TRP A 181 8.88 -26.08 1.84
N SER A 182 8.91 -25.78 3.15
CA SER A 182 9.47 -24.53 3.67
C SER A 182 10.95 -24.37 3.32
N VAL A 183 11.76 -25.43 3.43
CA VAL A 183 13.17 -25.40 3.01
C VAL A 183 13.31 -25.05 1.53
N ARG A 184 12.46 -25.64 0.67
CA ARG A 184 12.45 -25.31 -0.77
C ARG A 184 12.01 -23.87 -1.05
N ALA A 185 10.99 -23.38 -0.34
CA ALA A 185 10.54 -21.99 -0.44
C ALA A 185 11.66 -21.01 -0.06
N LEU A 186 12.34 -21.25 1.06
CA LEU A 186 13.46 -20.44 1.53
C LEU A 186 14.64 -20.47 0.55
N ALA A 187 14.88 -21.59 -0.15
CA ALA A 187 15.93 -21.67 -1.17
C ALA A 187 15.63 -20.75 -2.38
N TYR A 188 14.42 -20.78 -2.94
CA TYR A 188 14.04 -19.85 -4.02
C TYR A 188 14.05 -18.40 -3.55
N ARG A 189 13.62 -18.15 -2.31
CA ARG A 189 13.64 -16.82 -1.71
C ARG A 189 15.05 -16.27 -1.54
N ALA A 190 15.97 -17.08 -1.01
CA ALA A 190 17.38 -16.70 -0.85
C ALA A 190 18.05 -16.42 -2.21
N GLU A 191 17.77 -17.25 -3.22
CA GLU A 191 18.25 -17.01 -4.59
C GLU A 191 17.75 -15.67 -5.14
N ARG A 192 16.46 -15.40 -4.95
CA ARG A 192 15.81 -14.17 -5.40
C ARG A 192 16.35 -12.94 -4.68
N PHE A 193 16.44 -13.01 -3.35
CA PHE A 193 16.91 -11.90 -2.52
C PHE A 193 18.36 -11.52 -2.80
N ARG A 194 19.21 -12.49 -3.18
CA ARG A 194 20.59 -12.22 -3.61
C ARG A 194 20.69 -11.47 -4.95
N ARG A 195 19.64 -11.51 -5.77
CA ARG A 195 19.60 -10.90 -7.11
C ARG A 195 18.82 -9.58 -7.15
N MET A 196 18.19 -9.18 -6.05
CA MET A 196 17.39 -7.95 -5.97
C MET A 196 18.06 -6.88 -5.10
N PRO A 197 17.70 -5.59 -5.26
CA PRO A 197 18.15 -4.54 -4.36
C PRO A 197 17.78 -4.85 -2.89
N ALA A 198 18.65 -4.45 -1.98
CA ALA A 198 18.48 -4.74 -0.55
C ALA A 198 17.17 -4.13 -0.02
N GLU A 199 16.86 -2.91 -0.46
CA GLU A 199 15.66 -2.13 -0.16
C GLU A 199 14.39 -2.88 -0.58
N SER A 200 14.39 -3.50 -1.77
CA SER A 200 13.24 -4.30 -2.23
C SER A 200 13.01 -5.53 -1.34
N SER A 201 14.08 -6.20 -0.90
CA SER A 201 13.96 -7.36 0.00
C SER A 201 13.53 -6.96 1.42
N ALA A 202 14.00 -5.79 1.88
CA ALA A 202 13.58 -5.19 3.14
C ALA A 202 12.11 -4.78 3.12
N TYR A 203 11.65 -4.19 2.02
CA TYR A 203 10.25 -3.85 1.79
C TYR A 203 9.34 -5.08 1.89
N GLU A 204 9.70 -6.19 1.25
CA GLU A 204 8.93 -7.44 1.36
C GLU A 204 8.84 -7.93 2.81
N ARG A 205 9.97 -8.02 3.52
CA ARG A 205 9.99 -8.45 4.93
C ARG A 205 9.20 -7.52 5.85
N GLY A 206 9.34 -6.21 5.65
CA GLY A 206 8.58 -5.19 6.38
C GLY A 206 7.08 -5.33 6.15
N THR A 207 6.67 -5.56 4.90
CA THR A 207 5.26 -5.76 4.54
C THR A 207 4.71 -7.05 5.15
N GLU A 208 5.48 -8.14 5.11
CA GLU A 208 5.08 -9.42 5.70
C GLU A 208 4.89 -9.32 7.22
N ILE A 209 5.75 -8.58 7.92
CA ILE A 209 5.61 -8.34 9.36
C ILE A 209 4.43 -7.41 9.64
N LYS A 210 4.33 -6.27 8.95
CA LYS A 210 3.30 -5.26 9.22
C LYS A 210 1.92 -5.77 8.84
N GLU A 211 1.74 -6.08 7.58
CA GLU A 211 0.45 -6.40 6.97
C GLU A 211 0.15 -7.89 7.03
N GLY A 212 1.16 -8.73 6.80
CA GLY A 212 0.99 -10.18 6.82
C GLY A 212 0.67 -10.73 8.20
N LEU A 213 1.26 -10.20 9.28
CA LEU A 213 0.87 -10.60 10.64
C LEU A 213 -0.52 -10.08 11.04
N ALA A 214 -0.91 -8.90 10.58
CA ALA A 214 -2.27 -8.41 10.77
C ALA A 214 -3.29 -9.31 10.06
N GLN A 215 -2.98 -9.75 8.84
CA GLN A 215 -3.80 -10.72 8.11
C GLN A 215 -3.79 -12.12 8.75
N TYR A 216 -2.65 -12.59 9.26
CA TYR A 216 -2.56 -13.81 10.07
C TYR A 216 -3.50 -13.75 11.28
N VAL A 217 -3.44 -12.68 12.07
CA VAL A 217 -4.29 -12.47 13.26
C VAL A 217 -5.78 -12.40 12.88
N GLN A 218 -6.12 -11.73 11.78
CA GLN A 218 -7.47 -11.70 11.22
C GLN A 218 -8.02 -13.10 10.91
N PHE A 219 -7.27 -13.93 10.18
CA PHE A 219 -7.74 -15.26 9.79
C PHE A 219 -7.70 -16.27 10.95
N LYS A 220 -6.74 -16.12 11.87
CA LYS A 220 -6.74 -16.84 13.15
C LYS A 220 -8.02 -16.56 13.93
N ALA A 221 -8.47 -15.31 13.98
CA ALA A 221 -9.73 -14.92 14.63
C ALA A 221 -10.97 -15.50 13.93
N LEU A 222 -10.94 -15.64 12.60
CA LEU A 222 -11.99 -16.31 11.85
C LEU A 222 -12.05 -17.83 12.10
N GLY A 223 -10.95 -18.42 12.55
CA GLY A 223 -10.80 -19.86 12.78
C GLY A 223 -10.55 -20.65 11.48
N SER A 224 -10.10 -19.99 10.42
CA SER A 224 -9.74 -20.64 9.16
C SER A 224 -8.70 -19.79 8.44
N PRO A 225 -7.64 -20.38 7.85
CA PRO A 225 -6.70 -19.64 7.02
C PRO A 225 -7.44 -19.03 5.82
N SER A 226 -6.84 -18.02 5.19
CA SER A 226 -7.34 -17.50 3.92
C SER A 226 -7.47 -18.63 2.91
N ARG A 227 -8.61 -18.71 2.22
CA ARG A 227 -8.89 -19.76 1.23
C ARG A 227 -8.03 -19.64 -0.03
N GLU A 228 -7.43 -18.46 -0.26
CA GLU A 228 -6.60 -18.15 -1.42
C GLU A 228 -5.40 -17.31 -0.99
N ILE A 229 -4.52 -17.88 -0.15
CA ILE A 229 -3.34 -17.14 0.33
C ILE A 229 -2.50 -16.64 -0.86
N PHE A 230 -2.27 -17.45 -1.90
CA PHE A 230 -1.53 -17.00 -3.09
C PHE A 230 -2.38 -17.11 -4.34
N GLY A 231 -3.13 -16.05 -4.66
CA GLY A 231 -3.71 -15.86 -6.00
C GLY A 231 -2.62 -15.76 -7.07
N GLU A 232 -2.99 -15.94 -8.34
CA GLU A 232 -2.08 -15.78 -9.48
C GLU A 232 -1.79 -14.31 -9.83
N GLY A 233 -2.02 -13.40 -8.86
CA GLY A 233 -2.30 -11.97 -9.01
C GLY A 233 -1.30 -11.14 -9.81
N ASP A 234 -1.63 -9.85 -9.94
CA ASP A 234 -0.82 -8.89 -10.69
C ASP A 234 0.63 -8.92 -10.22
N LEU A 235 1.57 -8.92 -11.17
CA LEU A 235 2.98 -8.91 -10.84
C LEU A 235 3.39 -7.65 -10.05
N GLU A 236 2.63 -6.56 -10.20
CA GLU A 236 2.81 -5.26 -9.55
C GLU A 236 2.19 -5.18 -8.15
N ASP A 237 1.30 -6.11 -7.78
CA ASP A 237 0.65 -6.20 -6.45
C ASP A 237 1.60 -6.79 -5.39
N VAL A 238 2.84 -6.29 -5.32
CA VAL A 238 3.89 -6.72 -4.38
C VAL A 238 3.41 -6.61 -2.94
N ARG A 239 2.71 -5.52 -2.62
CA ARG A 239 2.15 -5.28 -1.30
C ARG A 239 1.16 -6.39 -0.91
N LEU A 240 0.16 -6.66 -1.75
CA LEU A 240 -0.83 -7.71 -1.50
C LEU A 240 -0.18 -9.10 -1.39
N ARG A 241 0.87 -9.37 -2.17
CA ARG A 241 1.66 -10.59 -1.97
C ARG A 241 2.34 -10.62 -0.60
N GLY A 242 2.84 -9.50 -0.10
CA GLY A 242 3.43 -9.40 1.24
C GLY A 242 2.45 -9.80 2.36
N TYR A 243 1.17 -9.43 2.22
CA TYR A 243 0.12 -9.86 3.15
C TYR A 243 0.00 -11.40 3.15
N ALA A 244 -0.17 -11.97 1.96
CA ALA A 244 -0.28 -13.39 1.75
C ALA A 244 0.94 -14.18 2.26
N ALA A 245 2.15 -13.70 1.95
CA ALA A 245 3.38 -14.32 2.35
C ALA A 245 3.56 -14.28 3.87
N GLY A 246 3.28 -13.14 4.53
CA GLY A 246 3.38 -13.05 5.98
C GLY A 246 2.33 -13.91 6.69
N GLU A 247 1.09 -13.97 6.17
CA GLU A 247 0.06 -14.91 6.67
C GLU A 247 0.54 -16.37 6.56
N ALA A 248 1.06 -16.74 5.38
CA ALA A 248 1.57 -18.09 5.14
C ALA A 248 2.70 -18.46 6.11
N LEU A 249 3.67 -17.55 6.29
CA LEU A 249 4.81 -17.77 7.17
C LEU A 249 4.36 -17.91 8.63
N GLY A 250 3.42 -17.08 9.11
CA GLY A 250 2.83 -17.22 10.44
C GLY A 250 2.12 -18.57 10.64
N CYS A 251 1.30 -18.99 9.67
CA CYS A 251 0.64 -20.30 9.70
C CYS A 251 1.62 -21.49 9.66
N ILE A 252 2.72 -21.36 8.91
CA ILE A 252 3.79 -22.36 8.86
C ILE A 252 4.52 -22.40 10.21
N LEU A 253 4.82 -21.26 10.80
CA LEU A 253 5.47 -21.16 12.11
C LEU A 253 4.60 -21.77 13.22
N ASP A 254 3.28 -21.57 13.22
CA ASP A 254 2.38 -22.25 14.16
C ASP A 254 2.54 -23.78 14.16
N ARG A 255 2.89 -24.36 13.01
CA ARG A 255 3.09 -25.81 12.85
C ARG A 255 4.51 -26.25 13.23
N LEU A 256 5.51 -25.44 12.92
CA LEU A 256 6.93 -25.80 13.05
C LEU A 256 7.54 -25.38 14.39
N ASP A 257 7.13 -24.25 14.94
CA ASP A 257 7.64 -23.70 16.20
C ASP A 257 6.51 -23.01 16.97
N PRO A 258 5.77 -23.71 17.84
CA PRO A 258 4.63 -23.13 18.57
C PRO A 258 4.96 -21.88 19.40
N ASP A 259 6.23 -21.67 19.76
CA ASP A 259 6.68 -20.54 20.59
C ASP A 259 7.23 -19.36 19.77
N TRP A 260 7.10 -19.40 18.43
CA TRP A 260 7.67 -18.41 17.52
C TRP A 260 7.24 -16.97 17.82
N HIS A 261 6.00 -16.76 18.26
CA HIS A 261 5.49 -15.44 18.66
C HIS A 261 6.33 -14.83 19.79
N ALA A 262 6.68 -15.64 20.80
CA ALA A 262 7.47 -15.18 21.94
C ALA A 262 8.92 -14.90 21.53
N THR A 263 9.45 -15.65 20.56
CA THR A 263 10.76 -15.38 19.96
C THR A 263 10.77 -14.05 19.21
N LEU A 264 9.77 -13.80 18.36
CA LEU A 264 9.64 -12.54 17.64
C LEU A 264 9.46 -11.35 18.58
N GLU A 265 8.66 -11.49 19.63
CA GLU A 265 8.48 -10.45 20.66
C GLU A 265 9.78 -10.10 21.41
N ARG A 266 10.72 -11.05 21.55
CA ARG A 266 12.04 -10.80 22.16
C ARG A 266 13.06 -10.23 21.18
N ALA A 267 12.89 -10.49 19.90
CA ALA A 267 13.79 -10.07 18.84
C ALA A 267 12.99 -9.43 17.69
N PRO A 268 12.40 -8.23 17.90
CA PRO A 268 11.43 -7.65 16.97
C PRO A 268 12.04 -7.16 15.65
N ALA A 269 13.37 -7.22 15.49
CA ALA A 269 14.07 -6.93 14.24
C ALA A 269 14.22 -8.18 13.34
N GLU A 270 13.85 -9.35 13.84
CA GLU A 270 13.94 -10.61 13.09
C GLU A 270 12.85 -10.68 12.02
N SER A 271 13.20 -11.31 10.88
CA SER A 271 12.26 -11.53 9.79
C SER A 271 11.57 -12.89 9.90
N LEU A 272 10.34 -12.99 9.39
CA LEU A 272 9.56 -14.24 9.45
C LEU A 272 10.24 -15.40 8.70
N ASP A 273 10.89 -15.11 7.57
CA ASP A 273 11.65 -16.12 6.81
C ASP A 273 12.87 -16.64 7.59
N HIS A 274 13.49 -15.81 8.42
CA HIS A 274 14.57 -16.25 9.31
C HIS A 274 14.04 -17.14 10.44
N LEU A 275 12.90 -16.79 11.06
CA LEU A 275 12.26 -17.65 12.05
C LEU A 275 11.89 -19.03 11.47
N VAL A 276 11.38 -19.07 10.23
CA VAL A 276 11.10 -20.35 9.55
C VAL A 276 12.41 -21.11 9.32
N ALA A 277 13.50 -20.43 8.91
CA ALA A 277 14.81 -21.05 8.73
C ALA A 277 15.32 -21.71 10.02
N LEU A 278 15.17 -21.04 11.17
CA LEU A 278 15.50 -21.60 12.48
C LEU A 278 14.63 -22.83 12.81
N ALA A 279 13.31 -22.74 12.58
CA ALA A 279 12.37 -23.81 12.87
C ALA A 279 12.57 -25.08 12.01
N VAL A 280 13.04 -24.94 10.76
CA VAL A 280 13.33 -26.09 9.89
C VAL A 280 14.74 -26.64 10.05
N HIS A 281 15.68 -25.90 10.65
CA HIS A 281 17.07 -26.35 10.82
C HIS A 281 17.16 -27.66 11.63
N SER A 282 16.20 -27.90 12.53
CA SER A 282 16.11 -29.13 13.32
C SER A 282 15.53 -30.33 12.58
N GLU A 283 15.00 -30.16 11.36
CA GLU A 283 14.30 -31.20 10.61
C GLU A 283 15.22 -31.81 9.54
N SER A 284 15.73 -33.03 9.80
CA SER A 284 16.61 -33.75 8.87
C SER A 284 15.83 -34.31 7.67
N GLY A 285 16.13 -33.86 6.44
CA GLY A 285 15.57 -34.45 5.22
C GLY A 285 15.94 -33.71 3.94
N GLU A 286 15.79 -34.37 2.80
CA GLU A 286 15.91 -33.69 1.51
C GLU A 286 14.75 -32.71 1.30
N PRO A 287 15.01 -31.51 0.77
CA PRO A 287 13.96 -30.56 0.45
C PRO A 287 13.00 -31.12 -0.59
N CYS A 288 11.73 -30.73 -0.47
CA CYS A 288 10.72 -31.03 -1.47
C CYS A 288 11.08 -30.33 -2.79
N GLN A 289 10.58 -30.83 -3.92
CA GLN A 289 10.93 -30.32 -5.24
C GLN A 289 9.66 -29.93 -5.98
N VAL A 290 9.73 -28.83 -6.71
CA VAL A 290 8.76 -28.53 -7.77
C VAL A 290 9.17 -29.36 -8.99
N ASP A 291 8.22 -30.04 -9.62
CA ASP A 291 8.53 -30.84 -10.81
C ASP A 291 8.92 -29.94 -12.00
N ALA A 292 9.76 -30.46 -12.90
CA ALA A 292 10.31 -29.70 -14.01
C ALA A 292 9.26 -29.12 -14.96
N ALA A 293 8.11 -29.79 -15.12
CA ALA A 293 7.04 -29.30 -15.98
C ALA A 293 6.32 -28.10 -15.33
N THR A 294 6.07 -28.16 -14.03
CA THR A 294 5.54 -27.03 -13.26
C THR A 294 6.52 -25.85 -13.25
N GLU A 295 7.81 -26.09 -13.06
CA GLU A 295 8.82 -25.02 -13.14
C GLU A 295 8.84 -24.34 -14.51
N ALA A 296 8.84 -25.12 -15.60
CA ALA A 296 8.82 -24.59 -16.96
C ALA A 296 7.56 -23.74 -17.21
N ARG A 297 6.37 -24.23 -16.80
CA ARG A 297 5.12 -23.49 -16.91
C ARG A 297 5.14 -22.17 -16.14
N ILE A 298 5.66 -22.16 -14.92
CA ILE A 298 5.77 -20.95 -14.09
C ILE A 298 6.70 -19.93 -14.77
N ARG A 299 7.84 -20.39 -15.32
CA ARG A 299 8.80 -19.54 -16.03
C ARG A 299 8.18 -18.95 -17.30
N ASP A 300 7.57 -19.78 -18.14
CA ASP A 300 6.94 -19.33 -19.39
C ASP A 300 5.87 -18.26 -19.11
N ARG A 301 5.05 -18.48 -18.08
CA ARG A 301 4.04 -17.51 -17.66
C ARG A 301 4.64 -16.22 -17.10
N ALA A 302 5.68 -16.31 -16.27
CA ALA A 302 6.35 -15.13 -15.73
C ALA A 302 6.90 -14.22 -16.84
N ARG A 303 7.48 -14.80 -17.90
CA ARG A 303 7.91 -14.02 -19.07
C ARG A 303 6.73 -13.33 -19.76
N GLY A 304 5.66 -14.07 -20.06
CA GLY A 304 4.48 -13.52 -20.73
C GLY A 304 3.84 -12.38 -19.95
N ASP A 305 3.72 -12.51 -18.62
CA ASP A 305 3.14 -11.46 -17.78
C ASP A 305 4.03 -10.21 -17.71
N VAL A 306 5.36 -10.38 -17.63
CA VAL A 306 6.31 -9.27 -17.69
C VAL A 306 6.24 -8.55 -19.04
N GLU A 307 6.21 -9.29 -20.15
CA GLU A 307 6.05 -8.71 -21.49
C GLU A 307 4.74 -7.90 -21.60
N ALA A 308 3.64 -8.44 -21.08
CA ALA A 308 2.35 -7.77 -21.06
C ALA A 308 2.36 -6.49 -20.19
N SER A 309 2.97 -6.51 -19.01
CA SER A 309 3.09 -5.33 -18.14
C SER A 309 3.95 -4.24 -18.78
N ILE A 310 5.11 -4.59 -19.34
CA ILE A 310 5.96 -3.63 -20.06
C ILE A 310 5.19 -2.98 -21.21
N HIS A 311 4.46 -3.79 -22.01
CA HIS A 311 3.63 -3.27 -23.09
C HIS A 311 2.53 -2.33 -22.56
N GLY A 312 1.79 -2.74 -21.53
CA GLY A 312 0.73 -1.93 -20.92
C GLY A 312 1.22 -0.59 -20.37
N ARG A 313 2.42 -0.56 -19.75
CA ARG A 313 3.08 0.66 -19.26
C ARG A 313 3.42 1.62 -20.40
N ILE A 314 3.96 1.10 -21.51
CA ILE A 314 4.28 1.88 -22.71
C ILE A 314 2.99 2.44 -23.34
N GLU A 315 1.95 1.61 -23.45
CA GLU A 315 0.66 2.03 -23.98
C GLU A 315 -0.01 3.10 -23.12
N ALA A 316 -0.02 2.94 -21.78
CA ALA A 316 -0.58 3.91 -20.85
C ALA A 316 0.14 5.27 -20.99
N ARG A 317 1.47 5.26 -21.04
CA ARG A 317 2.28 6.45 -21.28
C ARG A 317 1.97 7.11 -22.62
N ASN A 318 1.95 6.34 -23.70
CA ASN A 318 1.71 6.87 -25.04
C ASN A 318 0.29 7.42 -25.18
N ARG A 319 -0.70 6.74 -24.59
CA ARG A 319 -2.09 7.20 -24.53
C ARG A 319 -2.17 8.56 -23.86
N PHE A 320 -1.60 8.69 -22.65
CA PHE A 320 -1.53 9.95 -21.92
C PHE A 320 -0.87 11.07 -22.75
N LEU A 321 0.29 10.80 -23.38
CA LEU A 321 0.98 11.82 -24.19
C LEU A 321 0.21 12.21 -25.45
N SER A 322 -0.64 11.32 -25.96
CA SER A 322 -1.48 11.55 -27.14
C SER A 322 -2.83 12.19 -26.84
N GLU A 323 -3.17 12.44 -25.58
CA GLU A 323 -4.48 13.01 -25.24
C GLU A 323 -4.69 14.38 -25.89
N PRO A 324 -5.81 14.56 -26.63
CA PRO A 324 -6.10 15.81 -27.31
C PRO A 324 -6.42 16.91 -26.32
N GLY A 325 -6.02 18.14 -26.63
CA GLY A 325 -6.26 19.30 -25.78
C GLY A 325 -4.98 20.10 -25.56
N TRP A 326 -5.05 21.01 -24.58
CA TRP A 326 -3.92 21.81 -24.16
C TRP A 326 -2.94 20.99 -23.33
N ARG A 327 -1.66 21.34 -23.46
CA ARG A 327 -0.56 20.74 -22.71
C ARG A 327 0.18 21.80 -21.91
N ILE A 328 0.51 21.48 -20.66
CA ILE A 328 1.47 22.23 -19.84
C ILE A 328 2.72 21.37 -19.67
N GLU A 329 3.88 21.90 -20.02
CA GLU A 329 5.18 21.28 -19.77
C GLU A 329 5.98 22.13 -18.79
N VAL A 330 6.22 21.61 -17.59
CA VAL A 330 7.06 22.26 -16.57
C VAL A 330 8.44 21.65 -16.62
N ARG A 331 9.48 22.49 -16.66
CA ARG A 331 10.90 22.07 -16.68
C ARG A 331 11.67 22.84 -15.63
N THR A 332 12.50 22.14 -14.86
CA THR A 332 13.36 22.74 -13.84
C THR A 332 14.80 22.89 -14.34
N ALA A 333 15.47 23.98 -14.00
CA ALA A 333 16.90 24.10 -14.16
C ALA A 333 17.66 23.13 -13.23
N PRO A 334 18.91 22.75 -13.56
CA PRO A 334 19.76 22.02 -12.63
C PRO A 334 19.91 22.78 -11.30
N GLY A 335 19.53 22.16 -10.19
CA GLY A 335 19.54 22.78 -8.85
C GLY A 335 18.16 23.19 -8.33
N ASP A 336 17.18 23.41 -9.21
CA ASP A 336 15.81 23.83 -8.86
C ASP A 336 14.80 22.69 -9.00
N ARG A 337 15.22 21.46 -8.69
CA ARG A 337 14.38 20.26 -8.78
C ARG A 337 13.11 20.42 -7.94
N LEU A 338 12.02 19.82 -8.41
CA LEU A 338 10.77 19.75 -7.65
C LEU A 338 10.76 18.50 -6.77
N TRP A 339 10.15 18.59 -5.59
CA TRP A 339 10.07 17.49 -4.64
C TRP A 339 8.61 17.13 -4.36
N PRO A 340 8.26 15.84 -4.27
CA PRO A 340 6.91 15.43 -3.89
C PRO A 340 6.57 15.93 -2.49
N LYS A 341 5.46 16.66 -2.39
CA LYS A 341 4.83 17.09 -1.13
C LYS A 341 3.62 16.20 -0.78
N GLY A 342 2.99 15.58 -1.78
CA GLY A 342 1.94 14.59 -1.62
C GLY A 342 1.55 13.98 -2.98
N PHE A 343 1.10 12.74 -3.00
CA PHE A 343 0.54 12.09 -4.20
C PHE A 343 -0.34 10.91 -3.76
N ASP A 344 -1.17 10.40 -4.68
CA ASP A 344 -1.95 9.19 -4.42
C ASP A 344 -1.20 7.94 -4.92
N PRO A 345 -0.64 7.11 -4.02
CA PRO A 345 0.16 5.94 -4.40
C PRO A 345 -0.66 4.83 -5.09
N MET A 346 -2.00 4.85 -4.98
CA MET A 346 -2.85 3.86 -5.66
C MET A 346 -3.15 4.25 -7.11
N ASN A 347 -2.74 5.45 -7.51
CA ASN A 347 -3.02 6.05 -8.81
C ASN A 347 -1.72 6.48 -9.50
N VAL A 348 -0.68 5.63 -9.39
CA VAL A 348 0.60 5.82 -10.08
C VAL A 348 0.99 4.60 -10.92
N THR A 349 1.74 4.83 -11.99
CA THR A 349 2.34 3.77 -12.82
C THR A 349 3.74 4.21 -13.22
N VAL A 350 4.76 3.39 -12.89
CA VAL A 350 6.14 3.62 -13.36
C VAL A 350 6.24 3.16 -14.80
N THR A 351 6.32 4.10 -15.74
CA THR A 351 6.27 3.82 -17.18
C THR A 351 7.62 3.44 -17.79
N GLY A 352 8.68 3.44 -16.97
CA GLY A 352 10.07 3.19 -17.36
C GLY A 352 10.89 4.48 -17.51
N LYS A 353 12.23 4.37 -17.56
CA LYS A 353 13.18 5.49 -17.74
C LYS A 353 13.06 6.62 -16.70
N GLY A 354 12.69 6.28 -15.46
CA GLY A 354 12.54 7.28 -14.39
C GLY A 354 11.28 8.14 -14.53
N GLU A 355 10.30 7.72 -15.33
CA GLU A 355 9.01 8.41 -15.45
C GLU A 355 7.92 7.73 -14.61
N VAL A 356 7.05 8.56 -14.02
CA VAL A 356 5.87 8.12 -13.26
C VAL A 356 4.65 8.83 -13.79
N LEU A 357 3.66 8.06 -14.25
CA LEU A 357 2.34 8.54 -14.60
C LEU A 357 1.47 8.57 -13.35
N HIS A 358 0.97 9.75 -12.99
CA HIS A 358 0.02 9.97 -11.90
C HIS A 358 -1.35 10.20 -12.51
N THR A 359 -2.39 9.50 -12.06
CA THR A 359 -3.72 9.56 -12.69
C THR A 359 -4.78 10.26 -11.84
N ARG A 360 -4.46 10.64 -10.59
CA ARG A 360 -5.41 11.32 -9.70
C ARG A 360 -4.85 12.54 -8.98
N PHE A 361 -3.78 12.37 -8.19
CA PHE A 361 -3.28 13.46 -7.34
C PHE A 361 -1.76 13.49 -7.32
N LEU A 362 -1.21 14.68 -7.54
CA LEU A 362 0.20 15.01 -7.40
C LEU A 362 0.35 16.45 -6.88
N ASN A 363 1.09 16.62 -5.80
CA ASN A 363 1.54 17.90 -5.30
C ASN A 363 3.07 17.87 -5.16
N VAL A 364 3.73 18.81 -5.82
CA VAL A 364 5.18 18.97 -5.80
C VAL A 364 5.56 20.42 -5.57
N GLY A 365 6.77 20.65 -5.04
CA GLY A 365 7.31 21.99 -5.00
C GLY A 365 8.76 22.07 -4.55
N ASN A 366 9.25 23.30 -4.51
CA ASN A 366 10.52 23.70 -3.93
C ASN A 366 10.36 25.12 -3.32
N SER A 367 11.45 25.85 -3.09
CA SER A 367 11.44 27.22 -2.55
C SER A 367 10.83 28.26 -3.50
N HIS A 368 10.75 27.96 -4.79
CA HIS A 368 10.35 28.90 -5.84
C HIS A 368 9.05 28.53 -6.54
N ALA A 369 8.61 27.28 -6.44
CA ALA A 369 7.44 26.79 -7.14
C ALA A 369 6.64 25.76 -6.34
N GLU A 370 5.34 25.76 -6.57
CA GLU A 370 4.39 24.79 -6.07
C GLU A 370 3.39 24.46 -7.16
N ILE A 371 3.14 23.16 -7.34
CA ILE A 371 2.30 22.63 -8.40
C ILE A 371 1.42 21.55 -7.78
N GLU A 372 0.13 21.77 -7.82
CA GLU A 372 -0.89 20.82 -7.39
C GLU A 372 -1.75 20.42 -8.58
N ILE A 373 -1.91 19.12 -8.75
CA ILE A 373 -2.67 18.48 -9.80
C ILE A 373 -3.65 17.53 -9.13
N LEU A 374 -4.94 17.77 -9.29
CA LEU A 374 -6.01 17.00 -8.68
C LEU A 374 -7.07 16.65 -9.72
N ASP A 375 -7.47 15.37 -9.75
CA ASP A 375 -8.40 14.78 -10.71
C ASP A 375 -7.98 15.01 -12.16
N HIS A 376 -6.66 15.09 -12.39
CA HIS A 376 -6.04 15.18 -13.71
C HIS A 376 -4.78 14.31 -13.79
N ALA A 377 -4.57 13.64 -14.93
CA ALA A 377 -3.36 12.87 -15.16
C ALA A 377 -2.14 13.77 -15.42
N SER A 378 -0.96 13.35 -14.96
CA SER A 378 0.32 14.01 -15.21
C SER A 378 1.48 13.01 -15.26
N LEU A 379 2.53 13.32 -16.00
CA LEU A 379 3.73 12.50 -16.12
C LEU A 379 4.92 13.25 -15.55
N THR A 380 5.55 12.72 -14.50
CA THR A 380 6.79 13.25 -13.94
C THR A 380 7.99 12.52 -14.52
N ALA A 381 9.09 13.23 -14.78
CA ALA A 381 10.38 12.63 -15.12
C ALA A 381 11.43 12.97 -14.04
N ALA A 382 12.17 11.95 -13.62
CA ALA A 382 13.19 12.05 -12.59
C ALA A 382 14.37 12.94 -12.99
N ALA A 383 15.00 13.54 -11.97
CA ALA A 383 16.29 14.21 -12.08
C ALA A 383 17.47 13.30 -11.68
N GLY A 384 17.20 12.08 -11.20
CA GLY A 384 18.18 11.09 -10.75
C GLY A 384 17.69 9.65 -10.99
N GLU A 385 18.21 8.71 -10.22
CA GLU A 385 17.89 7.28 -10.36
C GLU A 385 16.51 6.95 -9.80
N HIS A 386 16.17 7.50 -8.63
CA HIS A 386 14.83 7.33 -8.07
C HIS A 386 13.81 8.17 -8.85
N PRO A 387 12.68 7.58 -9.31
CA PRO A 387 11.68 8.27 -10.13
C PRO A 387 11.05 9.56 -9.55
N LEU A 388 11.21 9.81 -8.25
CA LEU A 388 10.52 10.88 -7.50
C LEU A 388 11.43 11.49 -6.42
N PHE A 389 12.17 10.68 -5.67
CA PHE A 389 12.91 11.12 -4.48
C PHE A 389 14.37 11.54 -4.73
N ASP A 390 14.85 11.51 -5.98
CA ASP A 390 16.07 12.24 -6.38
C ASP A 390 15.74 13.63 -6.96
N GLY A 391 14.48 14.05 -6.81
CA GLY A 391 13.91 15.25 -7.39
C GLY A 391 13.33 15.00 -8.79
N ILE A 392 12.37 15.83 -9.15
CA ILE A 392 11.63 15.79 -10.41
C ILE A 392 12.17 16.90 -11.31
N ALA A 393 12.60 16.53 -12.52
CA ALA A 393 13.18 17.43 -13.51
C ALA A 393 12.13 18.08 -14.42
N SER A 394 11.05 17.35 -14.70
CA SER A 394 9.95 17.87 -15.50
C SER A 394 8.62 17.21 -15.19
N ILE A 395 7.55 17.93 -15.53
CA ILE A 395 6.17 17.50 -15.39
C ILE A 395 5.43 17.82 -16.68
N THR A 396 4.72 16.85 -17.21
CA THR A 396 3.86 17.03 -18.38
C THR A 396 2.42 16.82 -17.96
N ILE A 397 1.54 17.72 -18.36
CA ILE A 397 0.09 17.65 -18.17
C ILE A 397 -0.54 17.76 -19.56
N CYS A 398 -1.26 16.73 -20.00
CA CYS A 398 -1.95 16.70 -21.31
C CYS A 398 -3.46 16.82 -21.12
N GLY A 399 -4.25 16.84 -22.19
CA GLY A 399 -5.71 16.63 -22.09
C GLY A 399 -6.53 17.81 -21.54
N LEU A 400 -5.94 18.99 -21.34
CA LEU A 400 -6.67 20.13 -20.79
C LEU A 400 -7.71 20.65 -21.81
N PRO A 401 -8.99 20.81 -21.43
CA PRO A 401 -10.06 21.13 -22.39
C PRO A 401 -10.01 22.57 -22.91
N THR A 402 -9.40 23.48 -22.15
CA THR A 402 -9.33 24.91 -22.43
C THR A 402 -7.90 25.41 -22.30
N GLU A 403 -7.62 26.55 -22.95
CA GLU A 403 -6.32 27.21 -22.82
C GLU A 403 -6.03 27.52 -21.34
N PRO A 404 -4.85 27.13 -20.81
CA PRO A 404 -4.47 27.49 -19.45
C PRO A 404 -4.40 29.01 -19.29
N VAL A 405 -5.11 29.54 -18.30
CA VAL A 405 -5.07 30.97 -17.99
C VAL A 405 -3.82 31.25 -17.18
N ILE A 406 -2.92 32.07 -17.72
CA ILE A 406 -1.66 32.45 -17.10
C ILE A 406 -1.79 33.87 -16.55
N SER A 407 -1.63 34.01 -15.24
CA SER A 407 -1.51 35.31 -14.58
C SER A 407 -0.04 35.59 -14.30
N GLU A 408 0.49 36.68 -14.85
CA GLU A 408 1.89 37.05 -14.72
C GLU A 408 2.03 38.40 -14.01
N THR A 409 2.94 38.44 -13.04
CA THR A 409 3.45 39.67 -12.42
C THR A 409 4.93 39.79 -12.74
N THR A 410 5.58 40.89 -12.34
CA THR A 410 7.00 41.12 -12.60
C THR A 410 7.91 39.97 -12.16
N ASP A 411 7.57 39.27 -11.08
CA ASP A 411 8.42 38.23 -10.48
C ASP A 411 7.75 36.85 -10.34
N ALA A 412 6.49 36.68 -10.78
CA ALA A 412 5.77 35.43 -10.56
C ALA A 412 4.75 35.10 -11.65
N ILE A 413 4.60 33.82 -11.91
CA ILE A 413 3.60 33.23 -12.79
C ILE A 413 2.65 32.38 -11.94
N ALA A 414 1.35 32.47 -12.22
CA ALA A 414 0.34 31.59 -11.69
C ALA A 414 -0.52 31.00 -12.82
N ILE A 415 -0.85 29.72 -12.71
CA ILE A 415 -1.87 29.06 -13.52
C ILE A 415 -2.92 28.51 -12.57
N ASP A 416 -4.17 28.81 -12.88
CA ASP A 416 -5.33 28.25 -12.21
C ASP A 416 -6.31 27.82 -13.30
N THR A 417 -6.37 26.51 -13.54
CA THR A 417 -7.28 25.88 -14.49
C THR A 417 -7.81 24.58 -13.89
N ALA A 418 -8.83 23.98 -14.51
CA ALA A 418 -9.52 22.82 -13.98
C ALA A 418 -8.53 21.69 -13.60
N GLY A 419 -8.41 21.43 -12.29
CA GLY A 419 -7.55 20.38 -11.74
C GLY A 419 -6.05 20.69 -11.69
N VAL A 420 -5.62 21.90 -12.06
CA VAL A 420 -4.19 22.29 -12.04
C VAL A 420 -4.02 23.67 -11.42
N THR A 421 -3.31 23.72 -10.30
CA THR A 421 -2.81 24.96 -9.69
C THR A 421 -1.29 24.98 -9.77
N LEU A 422 -0.72 26.02 -10.35
CA LEU A 422 0.73 26.23 -10.40
C LEU A 422 1.04 27.65 -9.94
N ARG A 423 2.04 27.80 -9.08
CA ARG A 423 2.61 29.08 -8.70
C ARG A 423 4.12 28.97 -8.77
N ALA A 424 4.78 29.89 -9.46
CA ALA A 424 6.22 29.88 -9.59
C ALA A 424 6.79 31.30 -9.60
N GLN A 425 7.81 31.54 -8.78
CA GLN A 425 8.58 32.77 -8.71
C GLN A 425 9.80 32.70 -9.63
N GLY A 426 10.10 33.79 -10.35
CA GLY A 426 11.24 33.87 -11.28
C GLY A 426 11.15 32.88 -12.45
N ALA A 427 9.98 32.27 -12.68
CA ALA A 427 9.75 31.37 -13.79
C ALA A 427 9.52 32.15 -15.08
N ARG A 428 9.77 31.49 -16.22
CA ARG A 428 9.45 32.01 -17.55
C ARG A 428 8.50 31.06 -18.24
N TRP A 429 7.66 31.57 -19.12
CA TRP A 429 6.78 30.73 -19.92
C TRP A 429 6.83 31.11 -21.40
N GLU A 430 6.52 30.14 -22.25
CA GLU A 430 6.30 30.34 -23.68
C GLU A 430 5.12 29.49 -24.14
N LYS A 431 4.45 29.91 -25.21
CA LYS A 431 3.35 29.17 -25.84
C LYS A 431 3.69 28.88 -27.29
N ASN A 432 3.54 27.63 -27.69
CA ASN A 432 3.67 27.19 -29.07
C ASN A 432 2.49 26.28 -29.44
N GLY A 433 1.55 26.81 -30.24
CA GLY A 433 0.29 26.14 -30.52
C GLY A 433 -0.51 25.90 -29.24
N GLN A 434 -0.86 24.63 -28.98
CA GLN A 434 -1.59 24.18 -27.78
C GLN A 434 -0.66 23.75 -26.62
N VAL A 435 0.63 24.06 -26.69
CA VAL A 435 1.60 23.73 -25.64
C VAL A 435 2.07 24.99 -24.93
N VAL A 436 1.93 25.01 -23.60
CA VAL A 436 2.50 26.02 -22.70
C VAL A 436 3.69 25.39 -21.99
N THR A 437 4.88 25.96 -22.16
CA THR A 437 6.11 25.49 -21.49
C THR A 437 6.49 26.48 -20.40
N ILE A 438 6.69 26.00 -19.18
CA ILE A 438 7.09 26.77 -18.00
C ILE A 438 8.49 26.32 -17.57
N ARG A 439 9.40 27.26 -17.39
CA ARG A 439 10.79 27.02 -16.96
C ARG A 439 11.01 27.64 -15.58
N ILE A 440 11.32 26.79 -14.60
CA ILE A 440 11.64 27.16 -13.22
C ILE A 440 13.17 27.17 -13.07
N GLY A 441 13.74 28.20 -12.42
CA GLY A 441 15.18 28.26 -12.13
C GLY A 441 16.04 28.93 -13.21
N ALA A 442 15.47 29.73 -14.11
CA ALA A 442 16.27 30.49 -15.07
C ALA A 442 17.03 31.63 -14.37
N ALA A 443 18.37 31.53 -14.34
CA ALA A 443 19.26 32.57 -13.84
C ALA A 443 18.83 33.97 -14.31
N LYS A 444 18.82 34.93 -13.36
CA LYS A 444 18.78 36.36 -13.70
C LYS A 444 19.88 36.62 -14.72
N PRO A 445 19.61 37.27 -15.87
CA PRO A 445 20.70 37.72 -16.72
C PRO A 445 21.58 38.62 -15.85
N GLU A 446 22.88 38.31 -15.77
CA GLU A 446 23.85 39.20 -15.15
C GLU A 446 23.67 40.58 -15.78
N SER A 447 23.27 41.56 -14.97
CA SER A 447 23.25 42.95 -15.39
C SER A 447 24.68 43.35 -15.72
N ARG A 448 24.92 43.65 -17.01
CA ARG A 448 26.18 44.23 -17.49
C ARG A 448 26.48 45.58 -16.86
#